data_AF-A0A2S9AI36-F1
#
_entry.id   AF-A0A2S9AI36-F1
#
_cell.length_a   1.000
_cell.length_b   1.000
_cell.length_c   1.000
_cell.angle_alpha   90.00
_cell.angle_beta   90.00
_cell.angle_gamma   90.00
#
_symmetry.space_group_name_H-M   'P 1'
#
loop_
_entity.id
_entity.type
_entity.pdbx_description
1 polymer ?
#
loop_
_entity_poly.entity_id
_entity_poly.type
_entity_poly.pdbx_seq_one_letter_code
_entity_poly.pdbx_strand_id
1 'polypeptide(L)'
;MDGPVLSGGVIVLVAVLLWMLYLLPSWRGRFQYNASERNAVRLNQALRVLAETSETPGEVRFELNARTALAQQKLAKRVQSEREAAELESLREELAATRADPVIRRARARRRVRVAATTTVLLGFVAAGFGVWQLLAVGSSLLLWIGGVMVVIAGITLQRMAAVATRVARATHVVTRASTPRVAPELHDQGPATWTPRPLPEPLVSVSGSRAQAAQAQIEAQEQRRKAARLAELRERAEQMAPEAPVALPAASSPYARMGFVDDAEIEAHVRDLLSRRAAG
;
A
#
# COMPACT_ATOMS: atom_id res chain seq x y z
N MET A 1 57.41 -40.11 -1.95
CA MET A 1 57.17 -39.75 -3.38
C MET A 1 56.02 -38.76 -3.37
N ASP A 2 56.37 -37.55 -2.98
CA ASP A 2 55.47 -36.52 -2.49
C ASP A 2 55.11 -35.61 -3.66
N GLY A 3 54.12 -36.06 -4.43
CA GLY A 3 53.66 -35.44 -5.66
C GLY A 3 52.50 -34.44 -5.47
N PRO A 4 52.20 -33.62 -6.49
CA PRO A 4 51.63 -32.26 -6.41
C PRO A 4 50.15 -32.12 -5.99
N VAL A 5 49.54 -33.15 -5.43
CA VAL A 5 48.10 -33.19 -5.15
C VAL A 5 47.65 -32.23 -4.05
N LEU A 6 48.53 -31.82 -3.13
CA LEU A 6 48.22 -30.77 -2.15
C LEU A 6 48.11 -29.37 -2.79
N SER A 7 48.83 -29.08 -3.88
CA SER A 7 48.76 -27.75 -4.50
C SER A 7 47.49 -27.57 -5.35
N GLY A 8 47.03 -28.64 -6.02
CA GLY A 8 45.87 -28.57 -6.92
C GLY A 8 44.57 -28.14 -6.23
N GLY A 9 44.27 -28.68 -5.04
CA GLY A 9 43.06 -28.31 -4.29
C GLY A 9 43.09 -26.86 -3.79
N VAL A 10 44.25 -26.39 -3.34
CA VAL A 10 44.46 -25.00 -2.93
C VAL A 10 44.32 -24.05 -4.11
N ILE A 11 44.85 -24.41 -5.28
CA ILE A 11 44.74 -23.61 -6.51
C ILE A 11 43.28 -23.47 -6.95
N VAL A 12 42.49 -24.55 -6.89
CA VAL A 12 41.06 -24.49 -7.23
C VAL A 12 40.28 -23.63 -6.23
N LEU A 13 40.57 -23.75 -4.92
CA LEU A 13 39.93 -22.92 -3.89
C LEU A 13 40.26 -21.44 -4.11
N VAL A 14 41.54 -21.13 -4.34
CA VAL A 14 42.01 -19.77 -4.64
C VAL A 14 41.37 -19.24 -5.92
N ALA A 15 41.27 -20.04 -6.98
CA ALA A 15 40.64 -19.65 -8.24
C ALA A 15 39.15 -19.35 -8.08
N VAL A 16 38.40 -20.16 -7.32
CA VAL A 16 36.98 -19.91 -7.01
C VAL A 16 36.81 -18.65 -6.16
N LEU A 17 37.67 -18.44 -5.17
CA LEU A 17 37.64 -17.26 -4.30
C LEU A 17 37.94 -15.99 -5.08
N LEU A 18 38.93 -16.04 -5.99
CA LEU A 18 39.25 -14.96 -6.94
C LEU A 18 38.10 -14.71 -7.91
N TRP A 19 37.49 -15.76 -8.46
CA TRP A 19 36.35 -15.63 -9.36
C TRP A 19 35.16 -14.98 -8.66
N MET A 20 34.88 -15.37 -7.41
CA MET A 20 33.82 -14.79 -6.59
C MET A 20 34.13 -13.32 -6.22
N LEU A 21 35.37 -13.02 -5.86
CA LEU A 21 35.84 -11.66 -5.58
C LEU A 21 35.70 -10.75 -6.82
N TYR A 22 35.91 -11.30 -8.02
CA TYR A 22 35.72 -10.60 -9.28
C TYR A 22 34.23 -10.42 -9.65
N LEU A 23 33.39 -11.42 -9.41
CA LEU A 23 31.99 -11.41 -9.87
C LEU A 23 31.03 -10.67 -8.92
N LEU A 24 31.29 -10.64 -7.61
CA LEU A 24 30.45 -9.94 -6.61
C LEU A 24 30.32 -8.42 -6.88
N PRO A 25 31.43 -7.69 -7.13
CA PRO A 25 31.38 -6.24 -7.36
C PRO A 25 30.69 -5.87 -8.68
N SER A 26 30.94 -6.65 -9.74
CA SER A 26 30.45 -6.37 -11.09
C SER A 26 28.92 -6.46 -11.21
N TRP A 27 28.28 -7.24 -10.35
CA TRP A 27 26.83 -7.29 -10.22
C TRP A 27 26.25 -6.12 -9.40
N ARG A 28 27.00 -5.63 -8.41
CA ARG A 28 26.55 -4.56 -7.51
C ARG A 28 26.56 -3.18 -8.20
N GLY A 29 27.52 -2.94 -9.10
CA GLY A 29 27.62 -1.69 -9.85
C GLY A 29 26.38 -1.40 -10.72
N ARG A 30 25.89 -2.41 -11.47
CA ARG A 30 24.78 -2.28 -12.43
C ARG A 30 23.45 -1.82 -11.80
N PHE A 31 23.24 -2.10 -10.51
CA PHE A 31 22.04 -1.67 -9.79
C PHE A 31 22.17 -0.28 -9.14
N GLN A 32 23.39 0.21 -8.94
CA GLN A 32 23.61 1.55 -8.41
C GLN A 32 23.46 2.61 -9.50
N TYR A 33 23.80 2.30 -10.75
CA TYR A 33 23.61 3.21 -11.90
C TYR A 33 22.16 3.72 -12.03
N ASN A 34 21.16 2.84 -11.90
CA ASN A 34 19.74 3.23 -11.98
C ASN A 34 19.28 4.10 -10.80
N ALA A 35 19.94 4.01 -9.64
CA ALA A 35 19.63 4.83 -8.47
C ALA A 35 20.33 6.19 -8.54
N SER A 36 21.58 6.23 -9.03
CA SER A 36 22.35 7.46 -9.21
C SER A 36 21.80 8.32 -10.34
N GLU A 37 21.33 7.74 -11.44
CA GLU A 37 20.69 8.51 -12.53
C GLU A 37 19.48 9.30 -12.04
N ARG A 38 18.59 8.67 -11.27
CA ARG A 38 17.40 9.33 -10.74
C ARG A 38 17.73 10.41 -9.70
N ASN A 39 18.81 10.22 -8.94
CA ASN A 39 19.27 11.21 -7.98
C ASN A 39 19.91 12.42 -8.68
N ALA A 40 20.66 12.18 -9.76
CA ALA A 40 21.24 13.23 -10.60
C ALA A 40 20.15 14.05 -11.31
N VAL A 41 19.10 13.41 -11.83
CA VAL A 41 17.96 14.11 -12.45
C VAL A 41 17.22 14.99 -11.43
N ARG A 42 16.97 14.49 -10.22
CA ARG A 42 16.33 15.27 -9.15
C ARG A 42 17.17 16.45 -8.70
N LEU A 43 18.49 16.28 -8.61
CA LEU A 43 19.39 17.37 -8.24
C LEU A 43 19.40 18.46 -9.32
N ASN A 44 19.51 18.07 -10.60
CA ASN A 44 19.47 19.02 -11.71
C ASN A 44 18.12 19.75 -11.79
N GLN A 45 17.02 19.05 -11.51
CA GLN A 45 15.69 19.65 -11.47
C GLN A 45 15.52 20.56 -10.25
N ALA A 46 16.08 20.20 -9.09
CA ALA A 46 16.07 21.05 -7.90
C ALA A 46 16.91 22.31 -8.11
N LEU A 47 18.08 22.21 -8.76
CA LEU A 47 18.91 23.37 -9.13
C LEU A 47 18.21 24.27 -10.14
N ARG A 48 17.52 23.68 -11.12
CA ARG A 48 16.72 24.41 -12.11
C ARG A 48 15.60 25.20 -11.43
N VAL A 49 14.85 24.56 -10.54
CA VAL A 49 13.75 25.18 -9.79
C VAL A 49 14.31 26.25 -8.85
N LEU A 50 15.43 26.00 -8.16
CA LEU A 50 16.08 27.02 -7.31
C LEU A 50 16.48 28.26 -8.11
N ALA A 51 17.04 28.07 -9.30
CA ALA A 51 17.39 29.15 -10.20
C ALA A 51 16.15 29.92 -10.66
N GLU A 52 15.08 29.21 -11.06
CA GLU A 52 13.79 29.79 -11.46
C GLU A 52 13.06 30.50 -10.30
N THR A 53 13.30 30.12 -9.04
CA THR A 53 12.74 30.81 -7.85
C THR A 53 13.62 31.92 -7.27
N SER A 54 14.79 32.20 -7.86
CA SER A 54 15.68 33.28 -7.40
C SER A 54 15.40 34.64 -8.04
N GLU A 55 14.43 34.72 -8.97
CA GLU A 55 13.95 35.98 -9.53
C GLU A 55 12.97 36.65 -8.54
N THR A 56 13.57 37.50 -7.70
CA THR A 56 13.10 38.38 -6.63
C THR A 56 11.58 38.74 -6.52
N PRO A 57 10.92 38.44 -5.38
CA PRO A 57 9.69 39.13 -4.99
C PRO A 57 10.02 40.52 -4.42
N GLY A 58 9.40 41.54 -5.01
CA GLY A 58 9.67 42.96 -4.79
C GLY A 58 9.63 43.42 -3.33
N GLU A 59 10.71 44.09 -2.95
CA GLU A 59 10.85 44.90 -1.74
C GLU A 59 9.88 46.09 -1.78
N VAL A 60 8.69 45.99 -1.19
CA VAL A 60 8.00 47.21 -0.73
C VAL A 60 7.09 46.92 0.48
N ARG A 61 7.33 47.68 1.56
CA ARG A 61 6.47 47.91 2.75
C ARG A 61 6.65 46.99 3.96
N PHE A 62 7.72 47.22 4.74
CA PHE A 62 7.89 46.61 6.07
C PHE A 62 8.14 47.58 7.24
N GLU A 63 7.92 48.89 7.09
CA GLU A 63 8.30 49.83 8.16
C GLU A 63 7.23 50.06 9.24
N LEU A 64 5.99 49.60 9.07
CA LEU A 64 4.96 49.67 10.14
C LEU A 64 4.62 48.32 10.79
N ASN A 65 5.27 47.24 10.38
CA ASN A 65 4.84 45.89 10.72
C ASN A 65 5.73 45.18 11.74
N ALA A 66 6.83 45.75 12.24
CA ALA A 66 7.82 44.99 13.01
C ALA A 66 7.26 44.26 14.26
N ARG A 67 6.30 44.85 14.98
CA ARG A 67 5.70 44.22 16.18
C ARG A 67 4.57 43.23 15.85
N THR A 68 3.72 43.55 14.89
CA THR A 68 2.63 42.67 14.41
C THR A 68 3.15 41.54 13.52
N ALA A 69 4.21 41.77 12.74
CA ALA A 69 4.90 40.78 11.93
C ALA A 69 5.61 39.74 12.78
N LEU A 70 6.15 40.07 13.96
CA LEU A 70 6.72 39.04 14.84
C LEU A 70 5.64 38.09 15.39
N ALA A 71 4.45 38.62 15.70
CA ALA A 71 3.30 37.79 16.14
C ALA A 71 2.75 36.94 14.98
N GLN A 72 2.60 37.54 13.79
CA GLN A 72 2.18 36.84 12.58
C GLN A 72 3.24 35.83 12.08
N GLN A 73 4.53 36.12 12.24
CA GLN A 73 5.62 35.21 11.92
C GLN A 73 5.64 34.03 12.89
N LYS A 74 5.40 34.24 14.19
CA LYS A 74 5.25 33.14 15.15
C LYS A 74 4.04 32.26 14.84
N LEU A 75 2.91 32.85 14.45
CA LEU A 75 1.72 32.11 14.02
C LEU A 75 1.97 31.36 12.71
N ALA A 76 2.56 32.00 11.70
CA ALA A 76 2.93 31.38 10.44
C ALA A 76 3.89 30.20 10.65
N LYS A 77 4.90 30.36 11.53
CA LYS A 77 5.86 29.29 11.85
C LYS A 77 5.20 28.12 12.57
N ARG A 78 4.21 28.37 13.43
CA ARG A 78 3.41 27.31 14.08
C ARG A 78 2.55 26.56 13.07
N VAL A 79 1.79 27.28 12.24
CA VAL A 79 0.95 26.68 11.19
C VAL A 79 1.80 25.91 10.19
N GLN A 80 2.99 26.41 9.85
CA GLN A 80 3.94 25.71 8.98
C GLN A 80 4.48 24.43 9.65
N SER A 81 4.85 24.49 10.94
CA SER A 81 5.29 23.29 11.66
C SER A 81 4.17 22.25 11.83
N GLU A 82 2.92 22.68 12.01
CA GLU A 82 1.76 21.80 12.08
C GLU A 82 1.48 21.14 10.72
N ARG A 83 1.61 21.90 9.62
CA ARG A 83 1.50 21.35 8.27
C ARG A 83 2.62 20.36 7.96
N GLU A 84 3.86 20.70 8.29
CA GLU A 84 5.00 19.81 8.12
C GLU A 84 4.84 18.52 8.96
N ALA A 85 4.33 18.64 10.19
CA ALA A 85 4.03 17.47 11.02
C ALA A 85 2.93 16.59 10.40
N ALA A 86 1.84 17.20 9.91
CA ALA A 86 0.74 16.49 9.26
C ALA A 86 1.18 15.82 7.94
N GLU A 87 2.04 16.49 7.15
CA GLU A 87 2.63 15.92 5.93
C GLU A 87 3.59 14.77 6.27
N LEU A 88 4.38 14.87 7.34
CA LEU A 88 5.24 13.78 7.78
C LEU A 88 4.43 12.59 8.29
N GLU A 89 3.30 12.82 8.95
CA GLU A 89 2.37 11.77 9.37
C GLU A 89 1.69 11.10 8.18
N SER A 90 1.19 11.86 7.21
CA SER A 90 0.59 11.29 5.98
C SER A 90 1.62 10.51 5.17
N LEU A 91 2.85 11.02 5.01
CA LEU A 91 3.96 10.28 4.38
C LEU A 91 4.30 9.01 5.16
N ARG A 92 4.25 9.02 6.49
CA ARG A 92 4.47 7.82 7.31
C ARG A 92 3.35 6.81 7.12
N GLU A 93 2.10 7.25 7.04
CA GLU A 93 0.94 6.41 6.76
C GLU A 93 0.99 5.81 5.35
N GLU A 94 1.36 6.61 4.34
CA GLU A 94 1.57 6.13 2.97
C GLU A 94 2.73 5.13 2.88
N LEU A 95 3.83 5.39 3.59
CA LEU A 95 4.94 4.45 3.70
C LEU A 95 4.55 3.20 4.48
N ALA A 96 3.71 3.31 5.50
CA ALA A 96 3.18 2.17 6.25
C ALA A 96 2.22 1.34 5.38
N ALA A 97 1.34 1.98 4.61
CA ALA A 97 0.44 1.36 3.64
C ALA A 97 1.23 0.66 2.52
N THR A 98 2.25 1.32 1.98
CA THR A 98 3.16 0.75 0.97
C THR A 98 4.01 -0.40 1.54
N ARG A 99 4.41 -0.33 2.82
CA ARG A 99 5.09 -1.44 3.52
C ARG A 99 4.14 -2.58 3.85
N ALA A 100 2.87 -2.29 4.11
CA ALA A 100 1.82 -3.25 4.37
C ALA A 100 1.36 -3.95 3.09
N ASP A 101 1.66 -3.39 1.91
CA ASP A 101 1.38 -4.04 0.63
C ASP A 101 2.05 -5.44 0.56
N PRO A 102 1.25 -6.52 0.54
CA PRO A 102 1.75 -7.88 0.56
C PRO A 102 2.62 -8.18 -0.67
N VAL A 103 2.45 -7.47 -1.78
CA VAL A 103 3.22 -7.68 -3.01
C VAL A 103 4.68 -7.25 -2.83
N ILE A 104 4.90 -6.07 -2.23
CA ILE A 104 6.25 -5.53 -1.98
C ILE A 104 6.99 -6.36 -0.92
N ARG A 105 6.28 -6.82 0.12
CA ARG A 105 6.84 -7.72 1.13
C ARG A 105 7.27 -9.06 0.53
N ARG A 106 6.42 -9.66 -0.32
CA ARG A 106 6.73 -10.93 -1.01
C ARG A 106 7.91 -10.77 -1.97
N ALA A 107 8.02 -9.66 -2.68
CA ALA A 107 9.16 -9.37 -3.57
C ALA A 107 10.48 -9.23 -2.79
N ARG A 108 10.49 -8.49 -1.68
CA ARG A 108 11.68 -8.34 -0.82
C ARG A 108 12.07 -9.66 -0.16
N ALA A 109 11.11 -10.43 0.35
CA ALA A 109 11.36 -11.74 0.94
C ALA A 109 11.99 -12.70 -0.07
N ARG A 110 11.48 -12.73 -1.32
CA ARG A 110 12.06 -13.54 -2.41
C ARG A 110 13.51 -13.15 -2.70
N ARG A 111 13.82 -11.86 -2.72
CA ARG A 111 15.20 -11.37 -2.94
C ARG A 111 16.13 -11.81 -1.81
N ARG A 112 15.71 -11.70 -0.55
CA ARG A 112 16.49 -12.13 0.61
C ARG A 112 16.77 -13.64 0.61
N VAL A 113 15.74 -14.44 0.36
CA VAL A 113 15.87 -15.90 0.29
C VAL A 113 16.78 -16.31 -0.88
N ARG A 114 16.68 -15.65 -2.04
CA ARG A 114 17.58 -15.92 -3.16
C ARG A 114 19.04 -15.63 -2.80
N VAL A 115 19.32 -14.48 -2.17
CA VAL A 115 20.68 -14.14 -1.73
C VAL A 115 21.19 -15.16 -0.71
N ALA A 116 20.40 -15.47 0.32
CA ALA A 116 20.76 -16.44 1.36
C ALA A 116 21.05 -17.82 0.75
N ALA A 117 20.19 -18.32 -0.13
CA ALA A 117 20.37 -19.61 -0.76
C ALA A 117 21.58 -19.63 -1.71
N THR A 118 21.84 -18.56 -2.47
CA THR A 118 23.08 -18.46 -3.26
C THR A 118 24.34 -18.45 -2.39
N THR A 119 24.32 -17.76 -1.25
CA THR A 119 25.44 -17.78 -0.31
C THR A 119 25.63 -19.15 0.32
N THR A 120 24.54 -19.87 0.63
CA THR A 120 24.59 -21.23 1.18
C THR A 120 25.16 -22.24 0.19
N VAL A 121 24.76 -22.17 -1.10
CA VAL A 121 25.37 -23.01 -2.16
C VAL A 121 26.88 -22.77 -2.22
N LEU A 122 27.29 -21.51 -2.16
CA LEU A 122 28.69 -21.14 -2.31
C LEU A 122 29.53 -21.59 -1.09
N LEU A 123 29.02 -21.40 0.13
CA LEU A 123 29.63 -21.97 1.33
C LEU A 123 29.67 -23.51 1.27
N GLY A 124 28.62 -24.15 0.74
CA GLY A 124 28.55 -25.60 0.55
C GLY A 124 29.64 -26.12 -0.39
N PHE A 125 29.93 -25.42 -1.49
CA PHE A 125 31.03 -25.77 -2.39
C PHE A 125 32.41 -25.59 -1.74
N VAL A 126 32.61 -24.52 -0.96
CA VAL A 126 33.86 -24.32 -0.20
C VAL A 126 34.05 -25.44 0.83
N ALA A 127 33.00 -25.77 1.59
CA ALA A 127 33.03 -26.85 2.58
C ALA A 127 33.25 -28.23 1.93
N ALA A 128 32.62 -28.51 0.78
CA ALA A 128 32.80 -29.75 0.05
C ALA A 128 34.23 -29.86 -0.52
N GLY A 129 34.79 -28.78 -1.07
CA GLY A 129 36.17 -28.74 -1.54
C GLY A 129 37.18 -28.97 -0.41
N PHE A 130 36.94 -28.35 0.75
CA PHE A 130 37.75 -28.59 1.95
C PHE A 130 37.58 -30.03 2.48
N GLY A 131 36.36 -30.60 2.39
CA GLY A 131 36.08 -31.98 2.75
C GLY A 131 36.78 -33.01 1.85
N VAL A 132 36.92 -32.74 0.55
CA VAL A 132 37.72 -33.60 -0.36
C VAL A 132 39.19 -33.58 0.03
N TRP A 133 39.73 -32.41 0.37
CA TRP A 133 41.11 -32.31 0.88
C TRP A 133 41.28 -33.07 2.21
N GLN A 134 40.34 -32.90 3.15
CA GLN A 134 40.35 -33.60 4.44
C GLN A 134 40.23 -35.13 4.26
N LEU A 135 39.43 -35.60 3.31
CA LEU A 135 39.30 -37.03 3.01
C LEU A 135 40.64 -37.62 2.54
N LEU A 136 41.35 -36.90 1.68
CA LEU A 136 42.64 -37.33 1.14
C LEU A 136 43.78 -37.23 2.17
N ALA A 137 43.74 -36.22 3.05
CA ALA A 137 44.80 -35.98 4.03
C ALA A 137 44.62 -36.75 5.35
N VAL A 138 43.37 -36.95 5.79
CA VAL A 138 43.01 -37.45 7.14
C VAL A 138 42.05 -38.64 7.08
N GLY A 139 41.47 -38.97 5.92
CA GLY A 139 40.53 -40.08 5.77
C GLY A 139 39.10 -39.79 6.23
N SER A 140 38.79 -38.54 6.63
CA SER A 140 37.46 -38.16 7.12
C SER A 140 36.58 -37.58 6.00
N SER A 141 35.36 -38.10 5.85
CA SER A 141 34.38 -37.68 4.83
C SER A 141 33.30 -36.72 5.35
N LEU A 142 33.37 -36.34 6.63
CA LEU A 142 32.27 -35.68 7.33
C LEU A 142 31.96 -34.28 6.76
N LEU A 143 32.98 -33.48 6.43
CA LEU A 143 32.80 -32.17 5.80
C LEU A 143 32.30 -32.25 4.35
N LEU A 144 32.63 -33.34 3.64
CA LEU A 144 32.17 -33.58 2.28
C LEU A 144 30.65 -33.83 2.27
N TRP A 145 30.15 -34.65 3.20
CA TRP A 145 28.71 -34.88 3.38
C TRP A 145 27.96 -33.61 3.80
N ILE A 146 28.50 -32.83 4.75
CA ILE A 146 27.86 -31.56 5.17
C ILE A 146 27.79 -30.56 4.02
N GLY A 147 28.90 -30.36 3.29
CA GLY A 147 28.93 -29.49 2.12
C GLY A 147 27.97 -29.94 1.02
N GLY A 148 27.94 -31.24 0.74
CA GLY A 148 27.02 -31.84 -0.23
C GLY A 148 25.54 -31.63 0.12
N VAL A 149 25.15 -31.91 1.37
CA VAL A 149 23.77 -31.71 1.86
C VAL A 149 23.36 -30.24 1.75
N MET A 150 24.26 -29.31 2.12
CA MET A 150 24.01 -27.87 2.00
C MET A 150 23.78 -27.42 0.55
N VAL A 151 24.58 -27.93 -0.40
CA VAL A 151 24.41 -27.65 -1.83
C VAL A 151 23.09 -28.21 -2.36
N VAL A 152 22.71 -29.43 -1.97
CA VAL A 152 21.45 -30.05 -2.40
C VAL A 152 20.24 -29.28 -1.89
N ILE A 153 20.20 -28.95 -0.58
CA ILE A 153 19.09 -28.19 0.02
C ILE A 153 18.97 -26.81 -0.64
N ALA A 154 20.09 -26.09 -0.76
CA ALA A 154 20.06 -24.75 -1.34
C ALA A 154 19.75 -24.79 -2.86
N GLY A 155 20.19 -25.82 -3.57
CA GLY A 155 19.84 -26.08 -4.98
C GLY A 155 18.33 -26.29 -5.17
N ILE A 156 17.69 -27.13 -4.33
CA ILE A 156 16.25 -27.37 -4.38
C ILE A 156 15.45 -26.08 -4.14
N THR A 157 15.88 -25.25 -3.18
CA THR A 157 15.21 -23.96 -2.94
C THR A 157 15.34 -22.99 -4.12
N LEU A 158 16.51 -22.91 -4.75
CA LEU A 158 16.72 -22.13 -5.97
C LEU A 158 15.86 -22.62 -7.13
N GLN A 159 15.78 -23.94 -7.34
CA GLN A 159 14.99 -24.54 -8.41
C GLN A 159 13.49 -24.27 -8.23
N ARG A 160 12.97 -24.43 -7.01
CA ARG A 160 11.57 -24.07 -6.70
C ARG A 160 11.30 -22.59 -6.93
N MET A 161 12.22 -21.71 -6.57
CA MET A 161 12.10 -20.27 -6.85
C MET A 161 12.09 -19.97 -8.35
N ALA A 162 12.97 -20.60 -9.13
CA ALA A 162 13.02 -20.43 -10.58
C ALA A 162 11.72 -20.93 -11.24
N ALA A 163 11.17 -22.06 -10.79
CA ALA A 163 9.89 -22.57 -11.25
C ALA A 163 8.71 -21.61 -10.95
N VAL A 164 8.70 -20.98 -9.77
CA VAL A 164 7.67 -19.98 -9.43
C VAL A 164 7.87 -18.70 -10.25
N ALA A 165 9.11 -18.24 -10.44
CA ALA A 165 9.41 -17.05 -11.24
C ALA A 165 8.97 -17.21 -12.70
N THR A 166 9.26 -18.37 -13.30
CA THR A 166 8.85 -18.69 -14.68
C THR A 166 7.33 -18.83 -14.81
N ARG A 167 6.65 -19.44 -13.82
CA ARG A 167 5.17 -19.50 -13.79
C ARG A 167 4.54 -18.11 -13.69
N VAL A 168 5.05 -17.24 -12.82
CA VAL A 168 4.56 -15.87 -12.70
C VAL A 168 4.82 -15.08 -13.98
N ALA A 169 6.01 -15.19 -14.58
CA ALA A 169 6.32 -14.53 -15.84
C ALA A 169 5.40 -14.97 -16.99
N ARG A 170 5.06 -16.27 -17.05
CA ARG A 170 4.09 -16.81 -18.02
C ARG A 170 2.66 -16.32 -17.74
N ALA A 171 2.26 -16.20 -16.48
CA ALA A 171 0.94 -15.67 -16.09
C ALA A 171 0.80 -14.16 -16.35
N THR A 172 1.89 -13.39 -16.26
CA THR A 172 1.89 -11.97 -16.68
C THR A 172 1.89 -11.82 -18.20
N HIS A 173 2.32 -12.83 -18.93
CA HIS A 173 2.28 -12.89 -20.39
C HIS A 173 0.93 -13.44 -20.90
N VAL A 174 -0.16 -13.17 -20.18
CA VAL A 174 -1.51 -13.43 -20.68
C VAL A 174 -1.87 -12.32 -21.67
N VAL A 175 -1.54 -12.61 -22.92
CA VAL A 175 -2.21 -12.14 -24.14
C VAL A 175 -2.38 -10.62 -24.23
N THR A 176 -1.32 -9.93 -24.65
CA THR A 176 -1.50 -8.80 -25.57
C THR A 176 -2.14 -9.40 -26.81
N ARG A 177 -3.47 -9.37 -26.92
CA ARG A 177 -4.17 -9.74 -28.16
C ARG A 177 -3.52 -8.90 -29.24
N ALA A 178 -2.89 -9.55 -30.22
CA ALA A 178 -2.37 -8.86 -31.39
C ALA A 178 -3.50 -7.95 -31.89
N SER A 179 -3.28 -6.64 -31.85
CA SER A 179 -4.25 -5.67 -32.34
C SER A 179 -4.44 -5.99 -33.81
N THR A 180 -5.56 -6.64 -34.16
CA THR A 180 -5.97 -6.79 -35.55
C THR A 180 -5.99 -5.38 -36.13
N PRO A 181 -5.25 -5.09 -37.22
CA PRO A 181 -5.30 -3.78 -37.84
C PRO A 181 -6.76 -3.50 -38.17
N ARG A 182 -7.31 -2.44 -37.56
CA ARG A 182 -8.68 -2.02 -37.83
C ARG A 182 -8.69 -1.52 -39.27
N VAL A 183 -9.27 -2.31 -40.16
CA VAL A 183 -9.53 -1.88 -41.54
C VAL A 183 -10.49 -0.70 -41.44
N ALA A 184 -10.01 0.50 -41.79
CA ALA A 184 -10.87 1.66 -41.91
C ALA A 184 -11.81 1.40 -43.10
N PRO A 185 -13.14 1.60 -42.95
CA PRO A 185 -14.04 1.55 -44.09
C PRO A 185 -13.62 2.61 -45.12
N GLU A 186 -13.80 2.32 -46.41
CA GLU A 186 -13.59 3.30 -47.47
C GLU A 186 -14.46 4.53 -47.19
N LEU A 187 -13.85 5.71 -47.12
CA LEU A 187 -14.57 6.97 -46.94
C LEU A 187 -15.39 7.23 -48.21
N HIS A 188 -16.68 6.91 -48.17
CA HIS A 188 -17.63 7.42 -49.15
C HIS A 188 -17.73 8.94 -49.00
N ASP A 189 -17.78 9.65 -50.13
CA ASP A 189 -17.92 11.11 -50.15
C ASP A 189 -19.30 11.49 -49.55
N GLN A 190 -19.29 12.00 -48.31
CA GLN A 190 -20.51 12.30 -47.55
C GLN A 190 -21.06 13.71 -47.81
N GLY A 191 -20.60 14.38 -48.87
CA GLY A 191 -21.01 15.75 -49.19
C GLY A 191 -20.45 16.79 -48.20
N PRO A 192 -20.92 18.05 -48.28
CA PRO A 192 -20.39 19.16 -47.49
C PRO A 192 -20.60 18.93 -45.98
N ALA A 193 -19.53 19.05 -45.20
CA ALA A 193 -19.51 18.81 -43.77
C ALA A 193 -20.48 19.74 -43.02
N THR A 194 -21.65 19.22 -42.65
CA THR A 194 -22.60 19.93 -41.79
C THR A 194 -22.24 19.63 -40.34
N TRP A 195 -21.70 20.62 -39.63
CA TRP A 195 -21.34 20.47 -38.23
C TRP A 195 -22.62 20.22 -37.40
N THR A 196 -22.67 19.04 -36.77
CA THR A 196 -23.72 18.69 -35.80
C THR A 196 -23.05 18.43 -34.45
N PRO A 197 -23.47 19.13 -33.38
CA PRO A 197 -22.89 18.91 -32.06
C PRO A 197 -23.24 17.50 -31.58
N ARG A 198 -22.23 16.65 -31.47
CA ARG A 198 -22.39 15.28 -30.98
C ARG A 198 -22.31 15.31 -29.45
N PRO A 199 -23.30 14.73 -28.73
CA PRO A 199 -23.20 14.64 -27.28
C PRO A 199 -21.98 13.80 -26.91
N LEU A 200 -21.33 14.18 -25.80
CA LEU A 200 -20.22 13.42 -25.25
C LEU A 200 -20.72 12.01 -24.86
N PRO A 201 -19.98 10.94 -25.16
CA PRO A 201 -20.37 9.61 -24.73
C PRO A 201 -20.49 9.53 -23.21
N GLU A 202 -21.47 8.76 -22.75
CA GLU A 202 -21.67 8.55 -21.32
C GLU A 202 -20.42 7.93 -20.66
N PRO A 203 -20.11 8.33 -19.43
CA PRO A 203 -18.96 7.79 -18.72
C PRO A 203 -19.17 6.29 -18.46
N LEU A 204 -18.12 5.49 -18.67
CA LEU A 204 -18.21 4.02 -18.54
C LEU A 204 -18.64 3.52 -17.15
N VAL A 205 -18.65 4.37 -16.13
CA VAL A 205 -19.15 4.04 -14.79
C VAL A 205 -20.67 4.09 -14.68
N SER A 206 -21.36 4.84 -15.55
CA SER A 206 -22.83 4.90 -15.60
C SER A 206 -23.44 3.81 -16.48
N VAL A 207 -22.68 3.32 -17.46
CA VAL A 207 -23.14 2.28 -18.39
C VAL A 207 -23.26 0.94 -17.67
N SER A 208 -24.48 0.38 -17.65
CA SER A 208 -24.75 -0.93 -17.05
C SER A 208 -23.95 -2.06 -17.72
N GLY A 209 -23.30 -2.90 -16.93
CA GLY A 209 -22.48 -4.02 -17.41
C GLY A 209 -21.06 -3.64 -17.84
N SER A 210 -20.68 -2.36 -17.76
CA SER A 210 -19.32 -1.91 -18.03
C SER A 210 -18.34 -2.40 -16.96
N ARG A 211 -17.08 -2.63 -17.37
CA ARG A 211 -16.00 -3.00 -16.44
C ARG A 211 -15.72 -1.91 -15.41
N ALA A 212 -15.88 -0.64 -15.79
CA ALA A 212 -15.67 0.47 -14.88
C ALA A 212 -16.77 0.54 -13.81
N GLN A 213 -18.03 0.29 -14.18
CA GLN A 213 -19.14 0.16 -13.24
C GLN A 213 -18.91 -1.00 -12.27
N ALA A 214 -18.50 -2.17 -12.77
CA ALA A 214 -18.21 -3.33 -11.92
C ALA A 214 -17.07 -3.07 -10.93
N ALA A 215 -16.02 -2.36 -11.36
CA ALA A 215 -14.92 -1.96 -10.49
C ALA A 215 -15.39 -0.96 -9.41
N GLN A 216 -16.21 0.03 -9.78
CA GLN A 216 -16.76 1.00 -8.83
C GLN A 216 -17.65 0.33 -7.78
N ALA A 217 -18.52 -0.60 -8.20
CA ALA A 217 -19.37 -1.37 -7.28
C ALA A 217 -18.54 -2.22 -6.30
N GLN A 218 -17.40 -2.77 -6.74
CA GLN A 218 -16.49 -3.49 -5.84
C GLN A 218 -15.84 -2.57 -4.80
N ILE A 219 -15.42 -1.37 -5.20
CA ILE A 219 -14.85 -0.38 -4.29
C ILE A 219 -15.90 0.03 -3.26
N GLU A 220 -17.10 0.37 -3.70
CA GLU A 220 -18.19 0.77 -2.81
C GLU A 220 -18.56 -0.34 -1.82
N ALA A 221 -18.66 -1.59 -2.27
CA ALA A 221 -18.90 -2.74 -1.38
C ALA A 221 -17.79 -2.90 -0.33
N GLN A 222 -16.52 -2.63 -0.69
CA GLN A 222 -15.42 -2.65 0.28
C GLN A 222 -15.53 -1.50 1.29
N GLU A 223 -15.87 -0.29 0.84
CA GLU A 223 -16.07 0.86 1.72
C GLU A 223 -17.24 0.67 2.67
N GLN A 224 -18.36 0.12 2.20
CA GLN A 224 -19.51 -0.21 3.04
C GLN A 224 -19.12 -1.21 4.13
N ARG A 225 -18.33 -2.24 3.81
CA ARG A 225 -17.80 -3.18 4.82
C ARG A 225 -16.91 -2.48 5.84
N ARG A 226 -16.04 -1.55 5.42
CA ARG A 226 -15.18 -0.77 6.33
C ARG A 226 -16.00 0.17 7.22
N LYS A 227 -17.04 0.81 6.67
CA LYS A 227 -17.98 1.65 7.44
C LYS A 227 -18.74 0.83 8.47
N ALA A 228 -19.26 -0.34 8.08
CA ALA A 228 -19.96 -1.25 8.99
C ALA A 228 -19.04 -1.75 10.12
N ALA A 229 -17.78 -2.09 9.82
CA ALA A 229 -16.81 -2.49 10.82
C ALA A 229 -16.53 -1.37 11.84
N ARG A 230 -16.35 -0.12 11.37
CA ARG A 230 -16.17 1.05 12.26
C ARG A 230 -17.39 1.31 13.13
N LEU A 231 -18.60 1.19 12.58
CA LEU A 231 -19.83 1.36 13.37
C LEU A 231 -19.99 0.27 14.43
N ALA A 232 -19.61 -0.97 14.12
CA ALA A 232 -19.61 -2.06 15.09
C ALA A 232 -18.62 -1.79 16.24
N GLU A 233 -17.42 -1.32 15.92
CA GLU A 233 -16.38 -0.98 16.91
C GLU A 233 -16.81 0.21 17.80
N LEU A 234 -17.44 1.24 17.22
CA LEU A 234 -18.02 2.34 17.97
C LEU A 234 -19.16 1.89 18.89
N ARG A 235 -19.99 0.95 18.43
CA ARG A 235 -21.09 0.39 19.23
C ARG A 235 -20.56 -0.40 20.42
N GLU A 236 -19.57 -1.27 20.21
CA GLU A 236 -18.92 -2.02 21.29
C GLU A 236 -18.32 -1.07 22.33
N ARG A 237 -17.66 -0.01 21.86
CA ARG A 237 -17.07 1.01 22.74
C ARG A 237 -18.12 1.84 23.47
N ALA A 238 -19.27 2.09 22.85
CA ALA A 238 -20.41 2.74 23.50
C ALA A 238 -21.04 1.83 24.57
N GLU A 239 -21.15 0.53 24.32
CA GLU A 239 -21.64 -0.46 25.30
C GLU A 239 -20.68 -0.58 26.49
N GLN A 240 -19.36 -0.53 26.27
CA GLN A 240 -18.36 -0.52 27.36
C GLN A 240 -18.41 0.75 28.21
N MET A 241 -18.72 1.91 27.60
CA MET A 241 -18.84 3.19 28.31
C MET A 241 -20.25 3.49 28.80
N ALA A 242 -21.23 2.63 28.48
CA ALA A 242 -22.61 2.84 28.88
C ALA A 242 -22.70 2.74 30.41
N PRO A 243 -23.27 3.75 31.10
CA PRO A 243 -23.52 3.63 32.52
C PRO A 243 -24.51 2.49 32.78
N GLU A 244 -24.40 1.85 33.95
CA GLU A 244 -25.30 0.77 34.37
C GLU A 244 -26.76 1.24 34.23
N ALA A 245 -27.57 0.44 33.55
CA ALA A 245 -28.94 0.82 33.22
C ALA A 245 -29.68 1.22 34.50
N PRO A 246 -30.37 2.38 34.52
CA PRO A 246 -31.04 2.84 35.72
C PRO A 246 -32.02 1.76 36.18
N VAL A 247 -31.86 1.31 37.43
CA VAL A 247 -32.75 0.34 38.06
C VAL A 247 -34.18 0.86 37.91
N ALA A 248 -35.00 0.11 37.19
CA ALA A 248 -36.41 0.44 37.03
C ALA A 248 -37.07 0.36 38.40
N LEU A 249 -37.21 1.52 39.05
CA LEU A 249 -38.03 1.65 40.25
C LEU A 249 -39.44 1.21 39.83
N PRO A 250 -40.08 0.28 40.57
CA PRO A 250 -41.45 -0.10 40.27
C PRO A 250 -42.28 1.18 40.26
N ALA A 251 -42.97 1.43 39.13
CA ALA A 251 -43.82 2.59 38.98
C ALA A 251 -44.72 2.66 40.22
N ALA A 252 -44.60 3.72 41.01
CA ALA A 252 -45.44 3.91 42.17
C ALA A 252 -46.89 3.85 41.67
N SER A 253 -47.60 2.77 42.05
CA SER A 253 -48.98 2.56 41.65
C SER A 253 -49.81 3.61 42.36
N SER A 254 -49.95 4.78 41.76
CA SER A 254 -50.84 5.79 42.31
C SER A 254 -52.27 5.22 42.26
N PRO A 255 -53.09 5.41 43.30
CA PRO A 255 -54.48 4.95 43.31
C PRO A 255 -55.29 5.43 42.08
N TYR A 256 -54.87 6.55 41.49
CA TYR A 256 -55.48 7.19 40.32
C TYR A 256 -55.06 6.57 38.97
N ALA A 257 -54.00 5.76 38.92
CA ALA A 257 -53.60 5.06 37.70
C ALA A 257 -54.64 4.01 37.25
N ARG A 258 -55.54 3.60 38.15
CA ARG A 258 -56.64 2.68 37.87
C ARG A 258 -57.90 3.35 37.31
N MET A 259 -57.96 4.68 37.29
CA MET A 259 -59.17 5.43 36.95
C MET A 259 -59.42 5.58 35.45
N GLY A 260 -58.57 4.98 34.60
CA GLY A 260 -58.63 5.16 33.15
C GLY A 260 -58.14 6.55 32.75
N PHE A 261 -57.48 6.63 31.60
CA PHE A 261 -57.11 7.92 31.01
C PHE A 261 -58.40 8.59 30.54
N VAL A 262 -58.85 9.66 31.19
CA VAL A 262 -59.95 10.47 30.68
C VAL A 262 -59.36 11.35 29.58
N ASP A 263 -59.85 11.18 28.36
CA ASP A 263 -59.40 11.96 27.22
C ASP A 263 -59.93 13.40 27.33
N ASP A 264 -59.01 14.38 27.37
CA ASP A 264 -59.35 15.80 27.47
C ASP A 264 -60.28 16.24 26.31
N ALA A 265 -60.20 15.59 25.16
CA ALA A 265 -61.08 15.86 24.02
C ALA A 265 -62.55 15.50 24.29
N GLU A 266 -62.81 14.43 25.05
CA GLU A 266 -64.18 14.05 25.44
C GLU A 266 -64.77 15.02 26.47
N ILE A 267 -63.94 15.50 27.41
CA ILE A 267 -64.35 16.51 28.39
C ILE A 267 -64.72 17.82 27.68
N GLU A 268 -63.90 18.28 26.74
CA GLU A 268 -64.17 19.50 25.98
C GLU A 268 -65.46 19.39 25.14
N ALA A 269 -65.72 18.23 24.54
CA ALA A 269 -66.95 17.99 23.79
C ALA A 269 -68.19 18.05 24.70
N HIS A 270 -68.11 17.45 25.89
CA HIS A 270 -69.22 17.48 26.86
C HIS A 270 -69.48 18.89 27.40
N VAL A 271 -68.43 19.65 27.69
CA VAL A 271 -68.56 21.05 28.13
C VAL A 271 -69.18 21.91 27.03
N ARG A 272 -68.80 21.71 25.77
CA ARG A 272 -69.38 22.44 24.62
C ARG A 272 -70.87 22.14 24.43
N ASP A 273 -71.29 20.90 24.65
CA ASP A 273 -72.70 20.51 24.65
C ASP A 273 -73.49 21.12 25.82
N LEU A 274 -72.91 21.18 27.02
CA LEU A 274 -73.55 21.86 28.16
C LEU A 274 -73.71 23.37 27.93
N LEU A 275 -72.72 24.02 27.33
CA LEU A 275 -72.77 25.45 27.01
C LEU A 275 -73.77 25.75 25.89
N SER A 276 -73.89 24.88 24.87
CA SER A 276 -74.87 25.06 23.80
C SER A 276 -76.31 24.92 24.32
N ARG A 277 -76.57 23.96 25.21
CA ARG A 277 -77.90 23.79 25.85
C ARG A 277 -78.27 24.98 26.74
N ARG A 278 -77.31 25.58 27.43
CA ARG A 278 -77.52 26.78 28.25
C ARG A 278 -77.78 28.04 27.42
N ALA A 279 -77.17 28.14 26.24
CA ALA A 279 -77.37 29.28 25.35
C ALA A 279 -78.73 29.24 24.62
N ALA A 280 -79.42 28.11 24.61
CA ALA A 280 -80.69 27.89 23.93
C ALA A 280 -81.93 27.95 24.84
N GLY A 281 -81.77 28.27 26.13
CA GLY A 281 -82.86 28.51 27.08
C GLY A 281 -82.80 29.91 27.66
#